data_AF-A0AAN5HXF4-F1
#
_entry.id   AF-A0AAN5HXF4-F1
#
_cell.length_a   1.000
_cell.length_b   1.000
_cell.length_c   1.000
_cell.angle_alpha   90.00
_cell.angle_beta   90.00
_cell.angle_gamma   90.00
#
_symmetry.space_group_name_H-M   'P 1'
#
loop_
_entity.id
_entity.type
_entity.pdbx_description
1 polymer ?
#
loop_
_entity_poly.entity_id
_entity_poly.type
_entity_poly.pdbx_seq_one_letter_code
_entity_poly.pdbx_strand_id
1 'polypeptide(L)'
;DGNRSIAMAILIVIDTGTVWLNFYAVRYCGRRFEELYGKADLSARYQVKEAYTMAVAMKPVYITNYVIKFLGNVSCVLFFMFESEFPMLDGYVEFIYTSV
;
A
#
# COMPACT_ATOMS: atom_id res chain seq x y z
N ASP A 1 -3.93 6.77 -24.34
CA ASP A 1 -4.60 6.24 -23.12
C ASP A 1 -3.90 5.06 -22.45
N GLY A 2 -3.35 4.09 -23.20
CA GLY A 2 -2.67 2.93 -22.62
C GLY A 2 -1.50 3.23 -21.65
N ASN A 3 -0.74 4.30 -21.85
CA ASN A 3 0.38 4.64 -20.95
C ASN A 3 -0.09 5.06 -19.54
N ARG A 4 -1.26 5.70 -19.42
CA ARG A 4 -1.80 6.15 -18.12
C ARG A 4 -2.33 4.97 -17.31
N SER A 5 -3.02 4.03 -17.95
CA SER A 5 -3.51 2.81 -17.30
C SER A 5 -2.37 1.88 -16.86
N ILE A 6 -1.29 1.77 -17.65
CA ILE A 6 -0.08 1.02 -17.27
C ILE A 6 0.60 1.64 -16.05
N ALA A 7 0.74 2.97 -16.00
CA ALA A 7 1.33 3.65 -14.85
C ALA A 7 0.53 3.41 -13.56
N MET A 8 -0.80 3.43 -13.64
CA MET A 8 -1.68 3.15 -12.49
C MET A 8 -1.60 1.68 -12.05
N ALA A 9 -1.48 0.73 -12.99
CA ALA A 9 -1.26 -0.68 -12.67
C ALA A 9 0.05 -0.90 -11.90
N ILE A 10 1.13 -0.19 -12.27
CA ILE A 10 2.42 -0.25 -11.55
C ILE A 10 2.27 0.28 -10.13
N LEU A 11 1.55 1.40 -9.93
CA LEU A 11 1.30 1.95 -8.60
C LEU A 11 0.54 0.98 -7.69
N ILE A 12 -0.45 0.27 -8.24
CA ILE A 12 -1.17 -0.78 -7.49
C ILE A 12 -0.20 -1.86 -7.00
N VAL A 13 0.70 -2.35 -7.88
CA VAL A 13 1.70 -3.37 -7.51
C VAL A 13 2.63 -2.89 -6.39
N ILE A 14 3.09 -1.63 -6.47
CA ILE A 14 3.95 -1.02 -5.44
C ILE A 14 3.19 -0.91 -4.11
N ASP A 15 1.94 -0.43 -4.12
CA ASP A 15 1.10 -0.35 -2.92
C ASP A 15 0.85 -1.75 -2.32
N THR A 16 0.63 -2.78 -3.15
CA THR A 16 0.54 -4.18 -2.66
C THR A 16 1.83 -4.58 -1.96
N GLY A 17 3.00 -4.21 -2.51
CA GLY A 17 4.31 -4.47 -1.92
C GLY A 17 4.46 -3.94 -0.49
N THR A 18 3.85 -2.79 -0.16
CA THR A 18 3.90 -2.22 1.19
C THR A 18 3.24 -3.13 2.24
N VAL A 19 2.13 -3.78 1.87
CA VAL A 19 1.43 -4.73 2.74
C VAL A 19 2.30 -5.96 2.97
N TRP A 20 2.89 -6.51 1.91
CA TRP A 20 3.77 -7.68 1.98
C TRP A 20 5.01 -7.41 2.84
N LEU A 21 5.65 -6.26 2.68
CA LEU A 21 6.80 -5.85 3.49
C LEU A 21 6.46 -5.80 4.98
N ASN A 22 5.28 -5.31 5.33
CA ASN A 22 4.86 -5.31 6.73
C ASN A 22 4.61 -6.73 7.28
N PHE A 23 3.99 -7.62 6.51
CA PHE A 23 3.86 -9.03 6.91
C PHE A 23 5.23 -9.70 7.10
N TYR A 24 6.17 -9.40 6.20
CA TYR A 24 7.55 -9.88 6.31
C TYR A 24 8.25 -9.31 7.56
N ALA A 25 8.11 -8.01 7.83
CA ALA A 25 8.68 -7.36 9.01
C ALA A 25 8.18 -8.00 10.32
N VAL A 26 6.86 -8.21 10.46
CA VAL A 26 6.28 -8.89 11.63
C VAL A 26 6.88 -10.29 11.81
N ARG A 27 6.98 -11.07 10.73
CA ARG A 27 7.54 -12.43 10.80
C ARG A 27 9.03 -12.44 11.11
N TYR A 28 9.79 -11.53 10.51
CA TYR A 28 11.22 -11.39 10.73
C TYR A 28 11.53 -10.97 12.17
N CYS A 29 10.87 -9.91 12.67
CA CYS A 29 11.07 -9.45 14.05
C CYS A 29 10.67 -10.50 15.08
N GLY A 30 9.59 -11.26 14.83
CA GLY A 30 9.19 -12.38 15.69
C GLY A 30 10.26 -13.48 15.75
N ARG A 31 10.74 -13.95 14.59
CA ARG A 31 11.84 -14.92 14.52
C ARG A 31 13.11 -14.42 15.19
N ARG A 32 13.49 -13.17 14.93
CA ARG A 32 14.71 -12.58 15.49
C ARG A 32 14.62 -12.47 17.01
N PHE A 33 13.44 -12.19 17.56
CA PHE A 33 13.23 -12.17 19.01
C PHE A 33 13.46 -13.54 19.66
N GLU A 34 13.02 -14.62 19.02
CA GLU A 34 13.25 -16.00 19.48
C GLU A 34 14.73 -16.40 19.36
N GLU A 35 15.39 -16.03 18.25
CA GLU A 35 16.81 -16.31 18.04
C GLU A 35 17.72 -15.65 19.09
N LEU A 36 17.32 -14.49 19.62
CA LEU A 36 18.05 -13.76 20.66
C LEU A 36 17.77 -14.31 22.07
N TYR A 37 16.84 -15.24 22.24
CA TYR A 37 16.52 -15.84 23.53
C TYR A 37 17.73 -16.63 24.08
N GLY A 38 18.28 -16.18 25.20
CA GLY A 38 19.39 -16.85 25.89
C GLY A 38 20.77 -16.70 25.24
N LYS A 39 20.90 -15.94 24.15
CA LYS A 39 22.17 -15.75 23.41
C LYS A 39 22.69 -14.31 23.37
N ALA A 40 21.80 -13.33 23.48
CA ALA A 40 22.15 -11.92 23.30
C ALA A 40 21.84 -11.09 24.54
N ASP A 41 22.46 -9.91 24.60
CA ASP A 41 22.25 -8.94 25.66
C ASP A 41 20.77 -8.53 25.75
N LEU A 42 20.32 -8.25 26.98
CA LEU A 42 18.93 -7.96 27.28
C LEU A 42 18.43 -6.73 26.49
N SER A 43 19.32 -5.75 26.26
CA SER A 43 19.04 -4.52 25.53
C SER A 43 18.66 -4.77 24.06
N ALA A 44 19.43 -5.60 23.36
CA ALA A 44 19.19 -5.96 21.96
C ALA A 44 17.85 -6.69 21.77
N ARG A 45 17.50 -7.53 22.74
CA ARG A 45 16.21 -8.24 22.75
C ARG A 45 15.03 -7.29 22.95
N TYR A 46 15.19 -6.26 23.79
CA TYR A 46 14.17 -5.22 23.97
C TYR A 46 13.93 -4.42 22.69
N GLN A 47 14.99 -4.00 22.00
CA GLN A 47 14.86 -3.26 20.72
C GLN A 47 14.07 -4.06 19.66
N VAL A 48 14.36 -5.37 19.54
CA VAL A 48 13.64 -6.24 18.59
C VAL A 48 12.17 -6.43 19.01
N LYS A 49 11.89 -6.52 20.31
CA LYS A 49 10.51 -6.60 20.83
C LYS A 49 9.71 -5.33 20.53
N GLU A 50 10.31 -4.16 20.69
CA GLU A 50 9.66 -2.89 20.34
C GLU A 50 9.38 -2.80 18.85
N ALA A 51 10.36 -3.14 17.99
CA ALA A 51 10.17 -3.17 16.55
C ALA A 51 9.05 -4.15 16.12
N TYR A 52 8.99 -5.34 16.73
CA TYR A 52 7.91 -6.29 16.50
C TYR A 52 6.54 -5.72 16.90
N THR A 53 6.46 -5.09 18.08
CA THR A 53 5.21 -4.51 18.60
C THR A 53 4.73 -3.38 17.69
N MET A 54 5.65 -2.53 17.21
CA MET A 54 5.33 -1.47 16.24
C MET A 54 4.84 -2.04 14.91
N ALA A 55 5.50 -3.06 14.36
CA ALA A 55 5.10 -3.69 13.10
C ALA A 55 3.70 -4.34 13.20
N VAL A 56 3.40 -5.00 14.32
CA VAL A 56 2.07 -5.58 14.57
C VAL A 56 1.01 -4.49 14.67
N ALA A 57 1.29 -3.38 15.36
CA ALA A 57 0.35 -2.26 15.49
C ALA A 57 0.09 -1.54 14.16
N MET A 58 1.09 -1.47 13.27
CA MET A 58 0.95 -0.84 11.95
C MET A 58 0.20 -1.71 10.92
N LYS A 59 0.07 -3.03 11.18
CA LYS A 59 -0.63 -3.96 10.29
C LYS A 59 -2.06 -3.57 9.89
N PRO A 60 -2.98 -3.25 10.82
CA PRO A 60 -4.31 -2.80 10.43
C PRO A 60 -4.28 -1.51 9.61
N VAL A 61 -3.36 -0.58 9.91
CA VAL A 61 -3.24 0.70 9.19
C VAL A 61 -2.85 0.46 7.73
N TYR A 62 -1.84 -0.36 7.47
CA TYR A 62 -1.44 -0.66 6.10
C TYR A 62 -2.51 -1.42 5.31
N ILE A 63 -3.24 -2.34 5.95
CA ILE A 63 -4.34 -3.06 5.31
C ILE A 63 -5.47 -2.10 4.94
N THR A 64 -5.91 -1.26 5.88
CA THR A 64 -6.98 -0.28 5.62
C THR A 64 -6.59 0.72 4.54
N ASN A 65 -5.37 1.26 4.62
CA ASN A 65 -4.84 2.18 3.62
C ASN A 65 -4.78 1.52 2.24
N TYR A 66 -4.34 0.26 2.17
CA TYR A 66 -4.32 -0.50 0.92
C TYR A 66 -5.72 -0.67 0.34
N VAL A 67 -6.73 -1.03 1.14
CA VAL A 67 -8.11 -1.21 0.65
C VAL A 67 -8.67 0.10 0.06
N ILE A 68 -8.51 1.22 0.77
CA ILE A 68 -9.00 2.53 0.31
C ILE A 68 -8.31 2.92 -1.00
N LYS A 69 -6.99 2.82 -1.06
CA LYS A 69 -6.22 3.16 -2.27
C LYS A 69 -6.52 2.20 -3.43
N PHE A 70 -6.69 0.91 -3.15
CA PHE A 70 -7.01 -0.08 -4.17
C PHE A 70 -8.35 0.23 -4.83
N LEU A 71 -9.38 0.55 -4.03
CA LEU A 71 -10.69 0.94 -4.57
C LEU A 71 -10.59 2.19 -5.45
N GLY A 72 -9.89 3.22 -4.99
CA GLY A 72 -9.70 4.45 -5.77
C GLY A 72 -8.92 4.23 -7.07
N ASN A 73 -7.81 3.48 -7.01
CA ASN A 73 -7.00 3.18 -8.18
C ASN A 73 -7.76 2.29 -9.19
N VAL A 74 -8.53 1.31 -8.73
CA VAL A 74 -9.38 0.48 -9.59
C VAL A 74 -10.46 1.32 -10.27
N SER A 75 -11.12 2.22 -9.55
CA SER A 75 -12.11 3.12 -10.19
C SER A 75 -11.47 4.00 -11.26
N CYS A 76 -10.25 4.51 -11.03
CA CYS A 76 -9.52 5.30 -12.03
C CYS A 76 -9.12 4.46 -13.25
N VAL A 77 -8.63 3.24 -13.06
CA VAL A 77 -8.27 2.34 -14.17
C VAL A 77 -9.50 2.00 -15.01
N LEU A 78 -10.64 1.72 -14.37
CA LEU A 78 -11.90 1.49 -15.06
C LEU A 78 -12.36 2.74 -15.83
N PHE A 79 -12.28 3.92 -15.23
CA PHE A 79 -12.63 5.17 -15.91
C PHE A 79 -11.81 5.37 -17.19
N PHE A 80 -10.47 5.25 -17.13
CA PHE A 80 -9.61 5.39 -18.31
C PHE A 80 -9.77 4.26 -19.34
N MET A 81 -10.24 3.07 -18.93
CA MET A 81 -10.56 1.97 -19.85
C MET A 81 -11.88 2.19 -20.60
N PHE A 82 -12.87 2.83 -19.96
CA PHE A 82 -14.21 3.08 -20.52
C PHE A 82 -14.43 4.54 -20.95
N GLU A 83 -13.38 5.35 -21.03
CA GLU A 83 -13.40 6.76 -21.44
C GLU A 83 -14.12 6.95 -22.79
N SER A 84 -13.92 6.00 -23.72
CA SER A 84 -14.58 6.01 -25.04
C SER A 84 -16.10 5.81 -25.01
N GLU A 85 -16.67 5.24 -23.94
CA GLU A 85 -18.11 5.02 -23.80
C GLU A 85 -18.84 6.17 -23.07
N PHE A 86 -18.11 7.02 -22.33
CA PHE A 86 -18.69 8.11 -21.52
C PHE A 86 -18.07 9.49 -21.83
N PRO A 87 -18.19 10.00 -23.07
CA PRO A 87 -17.58 11.28 -23.48
C PRO A 87 -18.13 12.49 -22.72
N MET A 88 -19.36 12.41 -22.17
CA MET A 88 -19.96 13.49 -21.39
C MET A 88 -19.28 13.68 -20.02
N LEU A 89 -18.78 12.61 -19.40
CA LEU A 89 -18.12 12.69 -18.10
C LEU A 89 -16.70 13.25 -18.22
N ASP A 90 -16.00 12.84 -19.28
CA ASP A 90 -14.66 13.35 -19.61
C ASP A 90 -14.70 14.87 -19.90
N GLY A 91 -15.66 15.31 -20.73
CA GLY A 91 -15.87 16.74 -20.98
C GLY A 91 -16.21 17.56 -19.73
N TYR A 92 -16.89 16.97 -18.74
CA TYR A 92 -17.18 17.65 -17.46
C TYR A 92 -15.93 17.80 -16.59
N VAL A 93 -15.06 16.79 -16.55
CA VAL A 93 -13.78 16.84 -15.84
C VAL A 93 -12.83 17.84 -16.49
N GLU A 94 -12.75 17.84 -17.83
CA GLU A 94 -11.91 18.77 -18.58
C GLU A 94 -12.36 20.23 -18.41
N PHE A 95 -13.68 20.47 -18.42
CA PHE A 95 -14.27 21.78 -18.15
C PHE A 95 -13.94 22.29 -16.73
N ILE A 96 -14.06 21.44 -15.71
CA ILE A 96 -13.68 21.81 -14.34
C ILE A 96 -12.20 22.19 -14.29
N TYR A 97 -11.33 21.39 -14.90
CA TYR A 97 -9.89 21.64 -14.91
C TYR A 97 -9.47 22.91 -15.66
N THR A 98 -10.23 23.34 -16.66
CA THR A 98 -9.97 24.61 -17.39
C THR A 98 -10.65 25.82 -16.78
N SER A 99 -11.69 25.62 -15.96
CA SER A 99 -12.44 26.69 -15.29
C SER A 99 -11.84 27.15 -13.95
N VAL A 100 -10.82 26.44 -13.45
CA VAL A 100 -10.01 26.76 -12.25
C VAL A 100 -8.66 27.28 -12.69
#